data_AF-A0A9D7XN79-F1
#
_entry.id   AF-A0A9D7XN79-F1
#
_cell.length_a   1.000
_cell.length_b   1.000
_cell.length_c   1.000
_cell.angle_alpha   90.00
_cell.angle_beta   90.00
_cell.angle_gamma   90.00
#
_symmetry.space_group_name_H-M   'P 1'
#
loop_
_entity.id
_entity.type
_entity.pdbx_description
1 polymer ?
#
loop_
_entity_poly.entity_id
_entity_poly.type
_entity_poly.pdbx_seq_one_letter_code
_entity_poly.pdbx_strand_id
1 'polypeptide(L)'
;MMNHLADGIMMMQIEDPGNFCDGAFLSWQNLWHAYANLQSYALLSAGQVLKDPHMESHALYEIDNFYPAVYARGYLESFWIRMKKGRAIVYDLKSVPQIAYGIRPMVFACMKAYEVTGDVKYKARASQLASWFSGQNPAHAAMYDPMTGIGFDGLSGPAQINRNSGAESTIEALLTMQVMEGVKN
;
A
#
# COMPACT_ATOMS: atom_id res chain seq x y z
N MET A 1 -16.37 5.31 18.97
CA MET A 1 -15.59 6.19 18.06
C MET A 1 -14.76 5.37 17.08
N MET A 2 -13.82 4.53 17.53
CA MET A 2 -12.97 3.73 16.64
C MET A 2 -13.77 2.80 15.71
N ASN A 3 -14.83 2.14 16.21
CA ASN A 3 -15.74 1.33 15.37
C ASN A 3 -16.33 2.13 14.21
N HIS A 4 -16.89 3.32 14.48
CA HIS A 4 -17.49 4.14 13.42
C HIS A 4 -16.50 4.60 12.35
N LEU A 5 -15.24 4.84 12.73
CA LEU A 5 -14.19 5.15 11.76
C LEU A 5 -13.82 3.91 10.93
N ALA A 6 -13.73 2.74 11.56
CA ALA A 6 -13.48 1.48 10.88
C ALA A 6 -14.64 1.12 9.91
N ASP A 7 -15.89 1.28 10.34
CA ASP A 7 -17.08 1.09 9.50
C ASP A 7 -17.00 1.97 8.26
N GLY A 8 -16.65 3.25 8.43
CA GLY A 8 -16.46 4.19 7.33
C GLY A 8 -15.36 3.76 6.36
N ILE A 9 -14.24 3.24 6.83
CA ILE A 9 -13.18 2.71 5.98
C ILE A 9 -13.66 1.46 5.23
N MET A 10 -14.29 0.51 5.92
CA MET A 10 -14.76 -0.75 5.33
C MET A 10 -15.82 -0.49 4.24
N MET A 11 -16.68 0.51 4.41
CA MET A 11 -17.65 0.93 3.40
C MET A 11 -17.01 1.43 2.09
N MET A 12 -15.74 1.85 2.11
CA MET A 12 -15.03 2.36 0.93
C MET A 12 -14.32 1.25 0.14
N GLN A 13 -14.44 -0.02 0.56
CA GLN A 13 -13.82 -1.13 -0.15
C GLN A 13 -14.56 -1.46 -1.43
N ILE A 14 -13.79 -1.72 -2.49
CA ILE A 14 -14.32 -2.27 -3.73
C ILE A 14 -14.41 -3.80 -3.58
N GLU A 15 -15.60 -4.35 -3.76
CA GLU A 15 -15.81 -5.79 -3.90
C GLU A 15 -16.26 -6.09 -5.33
N ASP A 16 -15.32 -6.50 -6.19
CA ASP A 16 -15.60 -6.80 -7.59
C ASP A 16 -14.70 -7.95 -8.10
N PRO A 17 -14.95 -9.21 -7.67
CA PRO A 17 -14.10 -10.35 -8.00
C PRO A 17 -13.76 -10.47 -9.48
N GLY A 18 -12.47 -10.66 -9.75
CA GLY A 18 -11.90 -10.74 -11.11
C GLY A 18 -11.61 -9.38 -11.75
N ASN A 19 -11.96 -8.26 -11.09
CA ASN A 19 -11.47 -6.94 -11.43
C ASN A 19 -10.09 -6.70 -10.78
N PHE A 20 -9.24 -5.89 -11.39
CA PHE A 20 -7.93 -5.64 -10.81
C PHE A 20 -7.96 -4.74 -9.58
N CYS A 21 -9.00 -3.90 -9.45
CA CYS A 21 -9.21 -3.03 -8.29
C CYS A 21 -10.00 -3.73 -7.17
N ASP A 22 -10.24 -5.04 -7.28
CA ASP A 22 -10.92 -5.83 -6.26
C ASP A 22 -10.13 -5.80 -4.96
N GLY A 23 -10.81 -5.42 -3.88
CA GLY A 23 -10.26 -5.25 -2.53
C GLY A 23 -9.71 -3.86 -2.21
N ALA A 24 -9.57 -2.96 -3.18
CA ALA A 24 -8.99 -1.63 -2.93
C ALA A 24 -9.90 -0.77 -2.03
N PHE A 25 -9.31 -0.07 -1.05
CA PHE A 25 -10.02 0.97 -0.28
C PHE A 25 -9.93 2.34 -0.95
N LEU A 26 -11.08 2.88 -1.39
CA LEU A 26 -11.14 4.24 -1.93
C LEU A 26 -10.75 5.28 -0.87
N SER A 27 -9.85 6.19 -1.23
CA SER A 27 -9.29 7.20 -0.34
C SER A 27 -10.23 8.41 -0.16
N TRP A 28 -10.95 8.79 -1.21
CA TRP A 28 -11.89 9.91 -1.19
C TRP A 28 -12.93 9.78 -2.29
N GLN A 29 -14.22 9.84 -1.95
CA GLN A 29 -15.32 9.60 -2.90
C GLN A 29 -15.12 8.28 -3.67
N ASN A 30 -14.86 8.35 -4.96
CA ASN A 30 -14.62 7.23 -5.87
C ASN A 30 -13.18 7.18 -6.40
N LEU A 31 -12.24 7.87 -5.73
CA LEU A 31 -10.81 7.88 -6.01
C LEU A 31 -10.08 6.92 -5.08
N TRP A 32 -9.26 6.05 -5.64
CA TRP A 32 -8.17 5.41 -4.93
C TRP A 32 -6.87 6.18 -5.22
N HIS A 33 -6.05 6.43 -4.20
CA HIS A 33 -4.67 6.85 -4.40
C HIS A 33 -3.75 6.14 -3.41
N ALA A 34 -2.51 5.90 -3.83
CA ALA A 34 -1.51 5.18 -3.06
C ALA A 34 -1.05 5.97 -1.82
N TYR A 35 -0.98 7.30 -1.93
CA TYR A 35 -0.39 8.15 -0.90
C TYR A 35 -1.14 8.01 0.42
N ALA A 36 -0.42 7.77 1.51
CA ALA A 36 -1.00 7.61 2.84
C ALA A 36 -2.01 6.46 2.99
N ASN A 37 -2.13 5.53 2.04
CA ASN A 37 -3.21 4.53 2.03
C ASN A 37 -3.00 3.45 3.11
N LEU A 38 -3.17 3.83 4.38
CA LEU A 38 -2.94 3.05 5.59
C LEU A 38 -4.21 2.33 6.08
N GLN A 39 -5.28 2.31 5.29
CA GLN A 39 -6.58 1.74 5.65
C GLN A 39 -6.45 0.30 6.15
N SER A 40 -5.78 -0.59 5.39
CA SER A 40 -5.55 -1.98 5.81
C SER A 40 -4.75 -2.10 7.10
N TYR A 41 -3.67 -1.32 7.25
CA TYR A 41 -2.88 -1.30 8.48
C TYR A 41 -3.72 -0.85 9.69
N ALA A 42 -4.53 0.20 9.49
CA ALA A 42 -5.39 0.76 10.54
C ALA A 42 -6.47 -0.24 10.96
N LEU A 43 -7.12 -0.91 10.00
CA LEU A 43 -8.12 -1.93 10.26
C LEU A 43 -7.53 -3.15 10.98
N LEU A 44 -6.35 -3.64 10.59
CA LEU A 44 -5.67 -4.73 11.32
C LEU A 44 -5.32 -4.32 12.76
N SER A 45 -4.82 -3.09 12.94
CA SER A 45 -4.44 -2.58 14.26
C SER A 45 -5.66 -2.38 15.17
N ALA A 46 -6.73 -1.79 14.64
CA ALA A 46 -7.99 -1.60 15.36
C ALA A 46 -8.67 -2.93 15.65
N GLY A 47 -8.71 -3.85 14.68
CA GLY A 47 -9.27 -5.19 14.80
C GLY A 47 -8.66 -5.97 15.96
N GLN A 48 -7.33 -5.96 16.11
CA GLN A 48 -6.67 -6.61 17.26
C GLN A 48 -7.05 -5.99 18.60
N VAL A 49 -7.11 -4.65 18.69
CA VAL A 49 -7.42 -3.94 19.95
C VAL A 49 -8.88 -4.16 20.35
N LEU A 50 -9.78 -4.13 19.37
CA LEU A 50 -11.23 -4.25 19.56
C LEU A 50 -11.70 -5.71 19.54
N LYS A 51 -10.82 -6.64 19.17
CA LYS A 51 -11.11 -8.07 18.96
C LYS A 51 -12.22 -8.29 17.93
N ASP A 52 -12.13 -7.56 16.82
CA ASP A 52 -13.11 -7.60 15.73
C ASP A 52 -12.51 -8.27 14.48
N PRO A 53 -12.85 -9.54 14.21
CA PRO A 53 -12.34 -10.25 13.05
C PRO A 53 -12.89 -9.71 11.72
N HIS A 54 -13.99 -8.94 11.73
CA HIS A 54 -14.50 -8.33 10.50
C HIS A 54 -13.52 -7.28 9.97
N MET A 55 -12.98 -6.42 10.85
CA MET A 55 -11.97 -5.42 10.47
C MET A 55 -10.73 -6.07 9.87
N GLU A 56 -10.26 -7.15 10.49
CA GLU A 56 -9.12 -7.92 10.00
C GLU A 56 -9.43 -8.52 8.62
N SER A 57 -10.61 -9.11 8.43
CA SER A 57 -10.98 -9.74 7.16
C SER A 57 -11.00 -8.76 5.97
N HIS A 58 -11.54 -7.55 6.17
CA HIS A 58 -11.55 -6.51 5.14
C HIS A 58 -10.12 -6.05 4.77
N ALA A 59 -9.24 -5.88 5.76
CA ALA A 59 -7.85 -5.52 5.51
C ALA A 59 -7.08 -6.62 4.76
N LEU A 60 -7.24 -7.87 5.18
CA LEU A 60 -6.62 -9.02 4.51
C LEU A 60 -7.12 -9.16 3.08
N TYR A 61 -8.40 -8.85 2.81
CA TYR A 61 -8.98 -8.88 1.47
C TYR A 61 -8.28 -7.91 0.50
N GLU A 62 -7.92 -6.68 0.93
CA GLU A 62 -7.11 -5.77 0.11
C GLU A 62 -5.70 -6.33 -0.14
N ILE A 63 -5.04 -6.80 0.92
CA ILE A 63 -3.66 -7.30 0.84
C ILE A 63 -3.55 -8.54 -0.07
N ASP A 64 -4.57 -9.38 -0.07
CA ASP A 64 -4.59 -10.63 -0.85
C ASP A 64 -5.00 -10.42 -2.31
N ASN A 65 -5.91 -9.49 -2.60
CA ASN A 65 -6.46 -9.33 -3.96
C ASN A 65 -5.88 -8.12 -4.69
N PHE A 66 -5.77 -6.98 -4.01
CA PHE A 66 -5.43 -5.72 -4.66
C PHE A 66 -3.91 -5.48 -4.74
N TYR A 67 -3.16 -5.71 -3.66
CA TYR A 67 -1.71 -5.42 -3.66
C TYR A 67 -0.92 -6.22 -4.71
N PRO A 68 -1.22 -7.51 -4.98
CA PRO A 68 -0.60 -8.23 -6.09
C PRO A 68 -0.91 -7.58 -7.45
N ALA A 69 -2.14 -7.09 -7.64
CA ALA A 69 -2.56 -6.44 -8.87
C ALA A 69 -1.86 -5.08 -9.10
N VAL A 70 -1.59 -4.32 -8.02
CA VAL A 70 -0.79 -3.09 -8.04
C VAL A 70 0.66 -3.40 -8.39
N TYR A 71 1.27 -4.37 -7.71
CA TYR A 71 2.66 -4.77 -7.99
C TYR A 71 2.83 -5.25 -9.43
N ALA A 72 1.93 -6.11 -9.93
CA ALA A 72 1.98 -6.64 -11.29
C ALA A 72 1.86 -5.55 -12.37
N ARG A 73 1.35 -4.36 -12.03
CA ARG A 73 1.24 -3.20 -12.92
C ARG A 73 2.43 -2.24 -12.83
N GLY A 74 3.46 -2.59 -12.06
CA GLY A 74 4.59 -1.70 -11.81
C GLY A 74 4.23 -0.53 -10.90
N TYR A 75 3.33 -0.77 -9.94
CA TYR A 75 2.76 0.21 -9.00
C TYR A 75 1.85 1.27 -9.67
N LEU A 76 1.03 1.91 -8.84
CA LEU A 76 0.06 2.92 -9.26
C LEU A 76 0.16 4.15 -8.36
N GLU A 77 -0.21 5.30 -8.90
CA GLU A 77 -0.38 6.54 -8.15
C GLU A 77 -1.83 6.68 -7.70
N SER A 78 -2.75 6.68 -8.66
CA SER A 78 -4.18 6.81 -8.41
C SER A 78 -5.02 6.25 -9.54
N PHE A 79 -6.31 6.04 -9.25
CA PHE A 79 -7.34 5.82 -10.26
C PHE A 79 -8.72 6.15 -9.71
N TRP A 80 -9.63 6.49 -10.62
CA TRP A 80 -11.03 6.69 -10.28
C TRP A 80 -11.87 5.50 -10.71
N ILE A 81 -12.99 5.29 -10.04
CA ILE A 81 -13.96 4.26 -10.39
C ILE A 81 -15.34 4.84 -10.68
N ARG A 82 -16.11 4.15 -11.52
CA ARG A 82 -17.56 4.31 -11.61
C ARG A 82 -18.22 2.95 -11.62
N MET A 83 -19.36 2.82 -10.95
CA MET A 83 -20.11 1.57 -10.95
C MET A 83 -21.05 1.50 -12.14
N LYS A 84 -21.00 0.40 -12.91
CA LYS A 84 -21.94 0.13 -14.00
C LYS A 84 -22.40 -1.32 -13.94
N LYS A 85 -23.71 -1.52 -13.71
CA LYS A 85 -24.32 -2.87 -13.58
C LYS A 85 -23.58 -3.75 -12.55
N GLY A 86 -23.23 -3.18 -11.40
CA GLY A 86 -22.53 -3.88 -10.32
C GLY A 86 -21.04 -4.13 -10.55
N ARG A 87 -20.45 -3.62 -11.64
CA ARG A 87 -19.02 -3.73 -11.94
C ARG A 87 -18.30 -2.40 -11.78
N ALA A 88 -17.09 -2.42 -11.24
CA ALA A 88 -16.23 -1.25 -11.16
C ALA A 88 -15.58 -1.00 -12.53
N ILE A 89 -15.77 0.20 -13.06
CA ILE A 89 -15.08 0.65 -14.28
C ILE A 89 -14.05 1.69 -13.88
N VAL A 90 -12.78 1.35 -14.05
CA VAL A 90 -11.66 2.24 -13.78
C VAL A 90 -11.50 3.27 -14.90
N TYR A 91 -11.19 4.51 -14.53
CA TYR A 91 -10.82 5.60 -15.45
C TYR A 91 -9.79 6.53 -14.79
N ASP A 92 -9.12 7.36 -15.61
CA ASP A 92 -8.05 8.28 -15.19
C ASP A 92 -6.99 7.58 -14.30
N LEU A 93 -6.54 6.41 -14.75
CA LEU A 93 -5.50 5.63 -14.07
C LEU A 93 -4.14 6.27 -14.30
N LYS A 94 -3.41 6.50 -13.21
CA LYS A 94 -2.08 7.08 -13.21
C LYS A 94 -1.10 6.14 -12.52
N SER A 95 0.03 5.90 -13.17
CA SER A 95 1.13 5.10 -12.61
C SER A 95 2.22 5.94 -11.95
N VAL A 96 2.22 7.26 -12.17
CA VAL A 96 3.22 8.21 -11.65
C VAL A 96 2.54 9.54 -11.26
N PRO A 97 3.10 10.32 -10.31
CA PRO A 97 4.32 10.01 -9.57
C PRO A 97 4.17 8.83 -8.60
N GLN A 98 5.26 8.06 -8.41
CA GLN A 98 5.33 7.04 -7.36
C GLN A 98 6.24 7.58 -6.28
N ILE A 99 5.74 7.76 -5.06
CA ILE A 99 6.53 8.33 -3.97
C ILE A 99 6.62 7.35 -2.80
N ALA A 100 7.63 7.52 -1.95
CA ALA A 100 7.82 6.67 -0.76
C ALA A 100 6.55 6.57 0.10
N TYR A 101 5.80 7.69 0.23
CA TYR A 101 4.53 7.79 0.94
C TYR A 101 3.37 6.98 0.33
N GLY A 102 3.52 6.51 -0.92
CA GLY A 102 2.63 5.56 -1.56
C GLY A 102 3.07 4.09 -1.42
N ILE A 103 4.31 3.84 -1.00
CA ILE A 103 4.88 2.48 -0.91
C ILE A 103 4.83 1.94 0.51
N ARG A 104 5.31 2.72 1.50
CA ARG A 104 5.35 2.29 2.90
C ARG A 104 4.00 1.79 3.41
N PRO A 105 2.84 2.41 3.10
CA PRO A 105 1.57 1.93 3.64
C PRO A 105 1.27 0.46 3.31
N MET A 106 1.56 0.03 2.08
CA MET A 106 1.38 -1.37 1.68
C MET A 106 2.36 -2.30 2.41
N VAL A 107 3.63 -1.88 2.57
CA VAL A 107 4.62 -2.65 3.36
C VAL A 107 4.15 -2.82 4.80
N PHE A 108 3.69 -1.73 5.42
CA PHE A 108 3.19 -1.73 6.79
C PHE A 108 1.97 -2.64 6.95
N ALA A 109 1.01 -2.56 6.04
CA ALA A 109 -0.17 -3.42 6.05
C ALA A 109 0.20 -4.91 5.92
N CYS A 110 1.10 -5.27 5.00
CA CYS A 110 1.59 -6.64 4.88
C CYS A 110 2.34 -7.11 6.15
N MET A 111 3.19 -6.26 6.72
CA MET A 111 3.90 -6.62 7.95
C MET A 111 2.97 -6.77 9.15
N LYS A 112 1.92 -5.94 9.23
CA LYS A 112 0.88 -6.08 10.24
C LYS A 112 0.04 -7.33 10.03
N ALA A 113 -0.26 -7.69 8.78
CA ALA A 113 -0.95 -8.94 8.47
C ALA A 113 -0.10 -10.16 8.87
N TYR A 114 1.21 -10.12 8.67
CA TYR A 114 2.12 -11.15 9.17
C TYR A 114 2.07 -11.26 10.70
N GLU A 115 2.11 -10.13 11.42
CA GLU A 115 2.01 -10.11 12.88
C GLU A 115 0.68 -10.71 13.39
N VAL A 116 -0.43 -10.37 12.74
CA VAL A 116 -1.78 -10.81 13.13
C VAL A 116 -2.00 -12.30 12.85
N THR A 117 -1.52 -12.78 11.70
CA THR A 117 -1.88 -14.11 11.19
C THR A 117 -0.78 -15.17 11.34
N GLY A 118 0.49 -14.75 11.44
CA GLY A 118 1.65 -15.62 11.35
C GLY A 118 1.93 -16.17 9.94
N ASP A 119 1.15 -15.82 8.91
CA ASP A 119 1.32 -16.35 7.57
C ASP A 119 2.48 -15.66 6.82
N VAL A 120 3.52 -16.43 6.55
CA VAL A 120 4.76 -16.00 5.87
C VAL A 120 4.52 -15.39 4.49
N LYS A 121 3.38 -15.65 3.84
CA LYS A 121 3.05 -15.01 2.55
C LYS A 121 3.02 -13.48 2.66
N TYR A 122 2.58 -12.95 3.80
CA TYR A 122 2.51 -11.51 4.01
C TYR A 122 3.90 -10.88 4.22
N LYS A 123 4.80 -11.56 4.94
CA LYS A 123 6.21 -11.16 5.02
C LYS A 123 6.88 -11.15 3.64
N ALA A 124 6.64 -12.18 2.83
CA ALA A 124 7.16 -12.25 1.47
C ALA A 124 6.64 -11.10 0.59
N ARG A 125 5.35 -10.76 0.70
CA ARG A 125 4.75 -9.62 -0.01
C ARG A 125 5.29 -8.27 0.47
N ALA A 126 5.51 -8.10 1.77
CA ALA A 126 6.16 -6.92 2.32
C ALA A 126 7.56 -6.73 1.74
N SER A 127 8.38 -7.79 1.67
CA SER A 127 9.70 -7.75 1.03
C SER A 127 9.62 -7.38 -0.46
N GLN A 128 8.64 -7.92 -1.17
CA GLN A 128 8.42 -7.61 -2.58
C GLN A 128 8.08 -6.13 -2.80
N LEU A 129 7.20 -5.56 -1.98
CA LEU A 129 6.83 -4.15 -2.05
C LEU A 129 7.99 -3.24 -1.61
N ALA A 130 8.70 -3.60 -0.53
CA ALA A 130 9.83 -2.83 -0.02
C ALA A 130 11.01 -2.80 -1.00
N SER A 131 11.13 -3.79 -1.89
CA SER A 131 12.16 -3.82 -2.93
C SER A 131 12.07 -2.64 -3.92
N TRP A 132 10.95 -1.91 -3.96
CA TRP A 132 10.86 -0.62 -4.65
C TRP A 132 11.97 0.34 -4.21
N PHE A 133 12.32 0.35 -2.92
CA PHE A 133 13.37 1.21 -2.38
C PHE A 133 14.79 0.82 -2.83
N SER A 134 15.03 -0.45 -3.15
CA SER A 134 16.33 -0.94 -3.64
C SER A 134 16.44 -0.97 -5.17
N GLY A 135 15.42 -0.50 -5.90
CA GLY A 135 15.45 -0.38 -7.36
C GLY A 135 14.57 -1.37 -8.11
N GLN A 136 13.76 -2.20 -7.43
CA GLN A 136 12.68 -2.96 -8.08
C GLN A 136 11.46 -2.07 -8.32
N ASN A 137 11.68 -1.04 -9.13
CA ASN A 137 10.71 -0.04 -9.52
C ASN A 137 10.89 0.26 -11.02
N PRO A 138 9.91 0.91 -11.67
CA PRO A 138 9.95 1.17 -13.12
C PRO A 138 11.24 1.85 -13.63
N ALA A 139 11.88 2.69 -12.80
CA ALA A 139 13.08 3.41 -13.18
C ALA A 139 14.38 2.63 -12.92
N HIS A 140 14.29 1.41 -12.37
CA HIS A 140 15.44 0.59 -11.98
C HIS A 140 16.48 1.33 -11.12
N ALA A 141 16.02 2.23 -10.26
CA ALA A 141 16.86 3.15 -9.50
C ALA A 141 16.67 2.97 -8.00
N ALA A 142 17.76 2.89 -7.23
CA ALA A 142 17.67 2.87 -5.78
C ALA A 142 17.05 4.18 -5.26
N MET A 143 16.01 4.05 -4.44
CA MET A 143 15.29 5.16 -3.81
C MET A 143 15.67 5.36 -2.35
N TYR A 144 16.43 4.43 -1.78
CA TYR A 144 17.06 4.52 -0.47
C TYR A 144 18.55 4.19 -0.59
N ASP A 145 19.40 5.02 0.02
CA ASP A 145 20.84 4.76 0.13
C ASP A 145 21.18 4.29 1.56
N PRO A 146 21.57 3.02 1.76
CA PRO A 146 21.89 2.49 3.08
C PRO A 146 23.18 3.07 3.68
N MET A 147 24.06 3.67 2.89
CA MET A 147 25.31 4.26 3.39
C MET A 147 25.07 5.65 4.01
N THR A 148 24.09 6.38 3.48
CA THR A 148 23.80 7.77 3.90
C THR A 148 22.47 7.91 4.63
N GLY A 149 21.57 6.93 4.51
CA GLY A 149 20.21 6.98 5.03
C GLY A 149 19.24 7.83 4.20
N ILE A 150 19.69 8.38 3.06
CA ILE A 150 18.86 9.24 2.22
C ILE A 150 17.72 8.45 1.58
N GLY A 151 16.49 8.97 1.67
CA GLY A 151 15.34 8.52 0.90
C GLY A 151 14.94 9.56 -0.15
N PHE A 152 14.86 9.17 -1.42
CA PHE A 152 14.43 10.05 -2.51
C PHE A 152 12.90 10.12 -2.63
N ASP A 153 12.37 11.27 -3.03
CA ASP A 153 10.94 11.57 -3.14
C ASP A 153 10.19 10.49 -3.92
N GLY A 154 10.69 10.12 -5.10
CA GLY A 154 9.92 9.24 -5.96
C GLY A 154 10.36 9.15 -7.42
N LEU A 155 9.50 8.51 -8.20
CA LEU A 155 9.56 8.49 -9.65
C LEU A 155 8.61 9.56 -10.20
N SER A 156 9.11 10.44 -11.05
CA SER A 156 8.30 11.40 -11.80
C SER A 156 7.87 10.87 -13.18
N GLY A 157 8.42 9.73 -13.60
CA GLY A 157 8.10 9.06 -14.86
C GLY A 157 8.75 7.66 -14.94
N PRO A 158 8.46 6.87 -15.99
CA PRO A 158 8.94 5.49 -16.10
C PRO A 158 10.46 5.31 -15.94
N ALA A 159 11.25 6.28 -16.39
CA ALA A 159 12.72 6.29 -16.24
C ALA A 159 13.23 7.57 -15.57
N GLN A 160 12.35 8.29 -14.87
CA GLN A 160 12.68 9.59 -14.27
C GLN A 160 12.48 9.53 -12.77
N ILE A 161 13.55 9.87 -12.07
CA ILE A 161 13.58 9.95 -10.60
C ILE A 161 13.55 11.41 -10.16
N ASN A 162 12.75 11.68 -9.14
CA ASN A 162 12.86 12.89 -8.34
C ASN A 162 13.86 12.60 -7.21
N ARG A 163 15.05 13.19 -7.31
CA ARG A 163 16.15 13.04 -6.34
C ARG A 163 16.06 14.00 -5.15
N ASN A 164 15.00 14.78 -5.04
CA ASN A 164 14.75 15.52 -3.80
C ASN A 164 14.65 14.52 -2.64
N SER A 165 15.09 14.95 -1.46
CA SER A 165 15.18 14.09 -0.27
C SER A 165 14.71 14.86 0.95
N GLY A 166 13.39 15.07 1.01
CA GLY A 166 12.74 15.76 2.12
C GLY A 166 12.56 14.87 3.35
N ALA A 167 11.99 15.45 4.41
CA ALA A 167 11.65 14.72 5.63
C ALA A 167 10.70 13.55 5.35
N GLU A 168 9.67 13.78 4.52
CA GLU A 168 8.69 12.74 4.17
C GLU A 168 9.37 11.51 3.56
N SER A 169 10.05 11.65 2.44
CA SER A 169 10.67 10.51 1.74
C SER A 169 11.70 9.77 2.58
N THR A 170 12.48 10.50 3.38
CA THR A 170 13.50 9.93 4.26
C THR A 170 12.88 9.16 5.42
N ILE A 171 11.85 9.71 6.07
CA ILE A 171 11.11 9.02 7.16
C ILE A 171 10.41 7.79 6.61
N GLU A 172 9.76 7.90 5.46
CA GLU A 172 9.06 6.80 4.81
C GLU A 172 9.99 5.63 4.47
N ALA A 173 11.20 5.93 3.94
CA ALA A 173 12.24 4.93 3.71
C ALA A 173 12.74 4.31 5.01
N LEU A 174 13.09 5.11 6.02
CA LEU A 174 13.62 4.62 7.29
C LEU A 174 12.61 3.72 8.03
N LEU A 175 11.35 4.15 8.11
CA LEU A 175 10.27 3.35 8.70
C LEU A 175 10.06 2.02 7.95
N THR A 176 10.18 2.05 6.62
CA THR A 176 10.13 0.83 5.81
C THR A 176 11.28 -0.11 6.16
N MET A 177 12.52 0.38 6.22
CA MET A 177 13.66 -0.46 6.59
C MET A 177 13.54 -1.01 8.01
N GLN A 178 13.12 -0.18 8.96
CA GLN A 178 12.91 -0.57 10.35
C GLN A 178 11.93 -1.75 10.49
N VAL A 179 10.79 -1.71 9.79
CA VAL A 179 9.81 -2.81 9.88
C VAL A 179 10.31 -4.08 9.20
N MET A 180 11.09 -3.94 8.12
CA MET A 180 11.67 -5.10 7.41
C MET A 180 12.81 -5.76 8.22
N GLU A 181 13.62 -4.98 8.94
CA GLU A 181 14.71 -5.48 9.79
C GLU A 181 14.20 -6.06 11.12
N GLY A 182 13.10 -5.52 11.66
CA GLY A 182 12.51 -5.97 12.93
C GLY A 182 12.00 -7.41 12.92
N VAL A 183 11.92 -8.05 11.75
CA VAL A 183 11.43 -9.42 11.59
C VAL A 183 12.57 -10.41 11.81
N LYS A 184 12.68 -10.92 13.04
CA LYS A 184 13.56 -12.06 13.33
C LYS A 184 13.10 -13.27 12.50
N ASN A 185 14.07 -13.99 11.92
CA ASN A 185 13.83 -15.24 11.19
C ASN A 185 13.36 -16.35 12.12
#